data_AF-G0ZJD1-F1
#
_entry.id   AF-G0ZJD1-F1
#
_cell.length_a   1.000
_cell.length_b   1.000
_cell.length_c   1.000
_cell.angle_alpha   90.00
_cell.angle_beta   90.00
_cell.angle_gamma   90.00
#
_symmetry.space_group_name_H-M   'P 1'
#
loop_
_entity.id
_entity.type
_entity.pdbx_description
1 polymer ?
#
loop_
_entity_poly.entity_id
_entity_poly.type
_entity_poly.pdbx_seq_one_letter_code
_entity_poly.pdbx_strand_id
1 'polypeptide(L)'
;RQGLKTYSNWPTYPQLYIDGELIGGLDILKEMDASGELGPMLPKKQKLENRLKSLINKAPLMVFMKGEREAPRCGFSKTLISILNETGLDYNTFDILTDEEVRQGLKSYSNWPTYPQIYVKGELIGGLDIIKELQASGELMGTLKGE
;
A
#
# COMPACT_ATOMS: atom_id res chain seq x y z
N ARG A 1 -28.11 -0.66 -20.82
CA ARG A 1 -27.21 -1.03 -21.96
C ARG A 1 -27.15 0.02 -23.09
N GLN A 2 -27.78 1.21 -22.96
CA GLN A 2 -27.92 2.17 -24.08
C GLN A 2 -26.97 3.39 -23.99
N GLY A 3 -26.28 3.62 -22.85
CA GLY A 3 -25.46 4.82 -22.64
C GLY A 3 -23.98 4.74 -23.04
N LEU A 4 -23.41 3.54 -23.21
CA LEU A 4 -22.00 3.35 -23.65
C LEU A 4 -21.84 3.35 -25.18
N LYS A 5 -22.94 3.32 -25.94
CA LYS A 5 -22.92 3.34 -27.41
C LYS A 5 -22.75 4.72 -28.02
N THR A 6 -22.90 5.78 -27.23
CA THR A 6 -22.92 7.17 -27.70
C THR A 6 -21.59 7.91 -27.53
N TYR A 7 -20.57 7.31 -26.89
CA TYR A 7 -19.35 8.04 -26.53
C TYR A 7 -18.15 7.83 -27.47
N SER A 8 -18.06 6.72 -28.22
CA SER A 8 -16.84 6.39 -28.98
C SER A 8 -17.02 6.16 -30.49
N ASN A 9 -18.25 6.09 -31.01
CA ASN A 9 -18.52 5.76 -32.43
C ASN A 9 -17.80 4.48 -32.95
N TRP A 10 -17.32 3.60 -32.05
CA TRP A 10 -16.49 2.44 -32.39
C TRP A 10 -17.35 1.20 -32.69
N PRO A 11 -17.03 0.39 -33.73
CA PRO A 11 -17.91 -0.65 -34.24
C PRO A 11 -18.07 -1.88 -33.33
N THR A 12 -17.08 -2.16 -32.47
CA THR A 12 -16.96 -3.44 -31.76
C THR A 12 -16.91 -3.26 -30.23
N TYR A 13 -17.37 -4.29 -29.52
CA TYR A 13 -17.37 -4.38 -28.06
C TYR A 13 -16.81 -5.74 -27.61
N PRO A 14 -16.17 -5.83 -26.44
CA PRO A 14 -15.88 -4.74 -25.49
C PRO A 14 -14.84 -3.75 -26.02
N GLN A 15 -14.89 -2.52 -25.51
CA GLN A 15 -13.93 -1.45 -25.80
C GLN A 15 -12.93 -1.32 -24.65
N LEU A 16 -11.64 -1.22 -24.96
CA LEU A 16 -10.59 -0.98 -23.99
C LEU A 16 -10.22 0.50 -23.98
N TYR A 17 -10.15 1.06 -22.77
CA TYR A 17 -9.63 2.39 -22.52
C TYR A 17 -8.40 2.27 -21.62
N ILE A 18 -7.34 3.03 -21.93
CA ILE A 18 -6.14 3.14 -21.08
C ILE A 18 -5.97 4.62 -20.76
N ASP A 19 -5.83 4.95 -19.47
CA ASP A 19 -5.72 6.34 -18.98
C ASP A 19 -6.81 7.30 -19.48
N GLY A 20 -8.01 6.76 -19.77
CA GLY A 20 -9.17 7.51 -20.26
C GLY A 20 -9.24 7.66 -21.78
N GLU A 21 -8.23 7.21 -22.53
CA GLU A 21 -8.21 7.21 -23.99
C GLU A 21 -8.70 5.87 -24.55
N LEU A 22 -9.52 5.91 -25.60
CA LEU A 22 -10.00 4.71 -26.28
C LEU A 22 -8.86 4.10 -27.11
N ILE A 23 -8.47 2.89 -26.76
CA ILE A 23 -7.45 2.13 -27.51
C ILE A 23 -8.10 1.34 -28.65
N GLY A 24 -9.28 0.78 -28.44
CA GLY A 24 -10.03 0.08 -29.48
C GLY A 24 -10.96 -0.99 -28.94
N GLY A 25 -11.64 -1.68 -29.86
CA GLY A 25 -12.47 -2.86 -29.56
C GLY A 25 -11.72 -4.18 -29.72
N LEU A 26 -12.41 -5.30 -29.50
CA LEU A 26 -11.83 -6.66 -29.49
C LEU A 26 -11.05 -7.05 -30.76
N ASP A 27 -11.48 -6.55 -31.92
CA ASP A 27 -10.82 -6.69 -33.21
C ASP A 27 -9.40 -6.09 -33.20
N ILE A 28 -9.29 -4.83 -32.78
CA ILE A 28 -8.02 -4.11 -32.72
C ILE A 28 -7.13 -4.68 -31.62
N LEU A 29 -7.69 -5.07 -30.48
CA LEU A 29 -6.91 -5.68 -29.40
C LEU A 29 -6.23 -6.97 -29.84
N LYS A 30 -6.86 -7.78 -30.69
CA LYS A 30 -6.24 -9.00 -31.23
C LYS A 30 -5.10 -8.69 -32.18
N GLU A 31 -5.25 -7.64 -32.99
CA GLU A 31 -4.19 -7.19 -33.89
C GLU A 31 -3.02 -6.60 -33.11
N MET A 32 -3.29 -5.73 -32.12
CA MET A 32 -2.27 -5.14 -31.25
C MET A 32 -1.56 -6.17 -30.37
N ASP A 33 -2.25 -7.24 -29.95
CA ASP A 33 -1.63 -8.36 -29.24
C ASP A 33 -0.70 -9.16 -30.18
N ALA A 34 -1.16 -9.45 -31.40
CA ALA A 34 -0.37 -10.15 -32.40
C ALA A 34 0.86 -9.34 -32.88
N SER A 35 0.78 -8.01 -32.92
CA SER A 35 1.91 -7.13 -33.26
C SER A 35 2.81 -6.80 -32.07
N GLY A 36 2.40 -7.14 -30.84
CA GLY A 36 3.14 -6.85 -29.60
C GLY A 36 3.02 -5.40 -29.12
N GLU A 37 2.19 -4.57 -29.76
CA GLU A 37 1.97 -3.15 -29.41
C GLU A 37 1.09 -2.96 -28.18
N LEU A 38 0.28 -3.95 -27.80
CA LEU A 38 -0.59 -3.87 -26.64
C LEU A 38 0.19 -3.80 -25.32
N GLY A 39 1.26 -4.58 -25.19
CA GLY A 39 2.04 -4.71 -23.95
C GLY A 39 2.63 -3.39 -23.41
N PRO A 40 3.31 -2.58 -24.25
CA PRO A 40 3.85 -1.28 -23.84
C PRO A 40 2.79 -0.24 -23.45
N MET A 41 1.58 -0.33 -24.01
CA MET A 41 0.49 0.61 -23.74
C MET A 41 -0.21 0.31 -22.41
N LEU A 42 -0.22 -0.96 -21.96
CA LEU A 42 -0.80 -1.29 -20.68
C LEU A 42 -0.02 -0.62 -19.54
N PRO A 43 -0.71 -0.06 -18.53
CA PRO A 43 -0.05 0.54 -17.39
C PRO A 43 0.88 -0.49 -16.76
N LYS A 44 2.18 -0.20 -16.77
CA LYS A 44 3.18 -1.12 -16.23
C LYS A 44 2.87 -1.36 -14.77
N LYS A 45 2.62 -2.62 -14.39
CA LYS A 45 2.51 -3.01 -12.97
C LYS A 45 3.75 -2.47 -12.26
N GLN A 46 3.56 -1.48 -11.39
CA GLN A 46 4.67 -0.90 -10.64
C GLN A 46 5.34 -2.04 -9.87
N LYS A 47 6.67 -2.16 -9.96
CA LYS A 47 7.39 -3.22 -9.23
C LYS A 47 6.99 -3.14 -7.75
N LEU A 48 6.58 -4.27 -7.17
CA LEU A 48 6.08 -4.33 -5.79
C LEU A 48 7.03 -3.64 -4.81
N GLU A 49 8.33 -3.85 -4.94
CA GLU A 49 9.35 -3.17 -4.12
C GLU A 49 9.26 -1.64 -4.16
N ASN A 50 9.03 -1.04 -5.32
CA ASN A 50 8.89 0.42 -5.43
C ASN A 50 7.63 0.90 -4.71
N ARG A 51 6.55 0.12 -4.81
CA ARG A 51 5.31 0.40 -4.10
C ARG A 51 5.50 0.30 -2.58
N LEU A 52 6.19 -0.74 -2.10
CA LEU A 52 6.52 -0.92 -0.68
C LEU A 52 7.39 0.24 -0.18
N LYS A 53 8.46 0.58 -0.91
CA LYS A 53 9.33 1.73 -0.61
C LYS A 53 8.55 3.05 -0.54
N SER A 54 7.62 3.26 -1.47
CA SER A 54 6.77 4.46 -1.44
C SER A 54 5.84 4.47 -0.23
N LEU A 55 5.33 3.32 0.20
CA LEU A 55 4.42 3.23 1.35
C LEU A 55 5.16 3.46 2.67
N ILE A 56 6.31 2.82 2.89
CA ILE A 56 7.08 2.97 4.14
C ILE A 56 7.65 4.40 4.30
N ASN A 57 7.86 5.12 3.20
CA ASN A 57 8.35 6.51 3.20
C ASN A 57 7.24 7.55 3.06
N LYS A 58 5.96 7.14 3.07
CA LYS A 58 4.83 8.07 2.90
C LYS A 58 4.73 9.09 4.05
N ALA A 59 5.21 8.73 5.23
CA ALA A 59 5.33 9.61 6.38
C ALA A 59 6.61 9.28 7.17
N PRO A 60 7.15 10.22 7.96
CA PRO A 60 8.29 9.96 8.83
C PRO A 60 8.05 8.81 9.81
N LEU A 61 6.82 8.64 10.30
CA LEU A 61 6.40 7.53 11.15
C LEU A 61 5.22 6.82 10.50
N MET A 62 5.47 5.61 10.00
CA MET A 62 4.50 4.76 9.31
C MET A 62 4.21 3.50 10.11
N VAL A 63 2.93 3.18 10.30
CA VAL A 63 2.47 2.00 11.05
C VAL A 63 1.63 1.11 10.15
N PHE A 64 2.07 -0.12 9.96
CA PHE A 64 1.33 -1.14 9.23
C PHE A 64 0.62 -2.05 10.23
N MET A 65 -0.70 -2.10 10.16
CA MET A 65 -1.52 -2.78 11.18
C MET A 65 -2.78 -3.39 10.58
N LYS A 66 -3.48 -4.20 11.39
CA LYS A 66 -4.75 -4.83 11.00
C LYS A 66 -5.91 -3.92 11.40
N GLY A 67 -6.62 -3.40 10.41
CA GLY A 67 -7.63 -2.35 10.59
C GLY A 67 -7.04 -0.94 10.54
N GLU A 68 -7.90 0.04 10.73
CA GLU A 68 -7.55 1.47 10.71
C GLU A 68 -7.32 1.99 12.12
N ARG A 69 -6.68 3.17 12.24
CA ARG A 69 -6.45 3.84 13.53
C ARG A 69 -7.74 3.97 14.36
N GLU A 70 -8.84 4.34 13.72
CA GLU A 70 -10.15 4.58 14.35
C GLU A 70 -10.90 3.27 14.64
N ALA A 71 -10.61 2.22 13.88
CA ALA A 71 -11.26 0.91 13.96
C ALA A 71 -10.24 -0.25 13.91
N PRO A 72 -9.39 -0.42 14.94
CA PRO A 72 -8.39 -1.49 14.97
C PRO A 72 -9.07 -2.85 15.09
N ARG A 73 -8.66 -3.82 14.27
CA ARG A 73 -9.28 -5.17 14.21
C ARG A 73 -8.52 -6.24 15.00
N CYS A 74 -7.49 -5.84 15.74
CA CYS A 74 -6.65 -6.74 16.52
C CYS A 74 -6.20 -6.08 17.82
N GLY A 75 -6.18 -6.85 18.93
CA GLY A 75 -5.76 -6.35 20.24
C GLY A 75 -4.36 -5.72 20.23
N PHE A 76 -3.40 -6.34 19.53
CA PHE A 76 -2.06 -5.80 19.37
C PHE A 76 -2.02 -4.44 18.66
N SER A 77 -2.85 -4.29 17.61
CA SER A 77 -2.99 -3.03 16.90
C SER A 77 -3.64 -1.96 17.77
N LYS A 78 -4.64 -2.32 18.58
CA LYS A 78 -5.28 -1.39 19.53
C LYS A 78 -4.31 -0.90 20.61
N THR A 79 -3.52 -1.80 21.19
CA THR A 79 -2.50 -1.42 22.18
C THR A 79 -1.44 -0.50 21.57
N LEU A 80 -0.95 -0.81 20.36
CA LEU A 80 0.04 0.03 19.70
C LEU A 80 -0.47 1.46 19.47
N ILE A 81 -1.70 1.61 18.97
CA ILE A 81 -2.30 2.92 18.74
C ILE A 81 -2.44 3.71 20.04
N SER A 82 -2.80 3.07 21.15
CA SER A 82 -2.84 3.73 22.47
C SER A 82 -1.48 4.31 22.85
N ILE A 83 -0.43 3.49 22.78
CA ILE A 83 0.95 3.91 23.12
C ILE A 83 1.40 5.08 22.23
N LEU A 84 1.18 4.97 20.91
CA LEU A 84 1.58 6.03 19.98
C LEU A 84 0.78 7.32 20.20
N ASN A 85 -0.50 7.24 20.53
CA ASN A 85 -1.30 8.43 20.84
C ASN A 85 -0.81 9.14 22.11
N GLU A 86 -0.31 8.41 23.11
CA GLU A 86 0.29 8.99 24.32
C GLU A 86 1.58 9.78 24.03
N THR A 87 2.30 9.44 22.95
CA THR A 87 3.51 10.18 22.55
C THR A 87 3.23 11.57 21.98
N GLY A 88 2.00 11.81 21.48
CA GLY A 88 1.62 13.05 20.80
C GLY A 88 2.32 13.28 19.44
N LEU A 89 3.05 12.30 18.91
CA LEU A 89 3.68 12.38 17.60
C LEU A 89 2.67 12.15 16.48
N ASP A 90 2.84 12.86 15.38
CA ASP A 90 2.09 12.58 14.15
C ASP A 90 2.63 11.31 13.49
N TYR A 91 1.72 10.42 13.11
CA TYR A 91 2.03 9.21 12.36
C TYR A 91 0.93 8.91 11.35
N ASN A 92 1.23 8.03 10.40
CA ASN A 92 0.25 7.50 9.46
C ASN A 92 0.11 5.98 9.63
N THR A 93 -1.09 5.47 9.34
CA THR A 93 -1.40 4.04 9.40
C THR A 93 -1.75 3.50 8.03
N PHE A 94 -1.44 2.23 7.78
CA PHE A 94 -1.88 1.48 6.61
C PHE A 94 -2.52 0.16 7.05
N ASP A 95 -3.76 -0.09 6.62
CA ASP A 95 -4.46 -1.37 6.89
C ASP A 95 -4.00 -2.45 5.92
N ILE A 96 -3.20 -3.40 6.41
CA ILE A 96 -2.67 -4.51 5.60
C ILE A 96 -3.73 -5.54 5.22
N LEU A 97 -4.96 -5.45 5.76
CA LEU A 97 -6.06 -6.32 5.34
C LEU A 97 -6.69 -5.87 4.02
N THR A 98 -6.45 -4.64 3.59
CA THR A 98 -6.96 -4.10 2.33
C THR A 98 -6.12 -4.51 1.13
N ASP A 99 -4.88 -4.95 1.36
CA ASP A 99 -3.93 -5.28 0.29
C ASP A 99 -3.02 -6.45 0.69
N GLU A 100 -3.31 -7.63 0.14
CA GLU A 100 -2.56 -8.86 0.44
C GLU A 100 -1.16 -8.86 -0.20
N GLU A 101 -0.95 -8.20 -1.35
CA GLU A 101 0.38 -8.07 -1.97
C GLU A 101 1.31 -7.25 -1.08
N VAL A 102 0.83 -6.11 -0.56
CA VAL A 102 1.58 -5.29 0.40
C VAL A 102 1.83 -6.06 1.69
N ARG A 103 0.81 -6.78 2.20
CA ARG A 103 0.92 -7.56 3.43
C ARG A 103 2.02 -8.62 3.38
N GLN A 104 2.06 -9.41 2.31
CA GLN A 104 3.09 -10.44 2.14
C GLN A 104 4.42 -9.81 1.75
N GLY A 105 4.39 -8.80 0.88
CA GLY A 105 5.57 -8.07 0.42
C GLY A 105 6.36 -7.44 1.57
N LEU A 106 5.71 -6.79 2.53
CA LEU A 106 6.38 -6.18 3.68
C LEU A 106 7.06 -7.20 4.58
N LYS A 107 6.43 -8.36 4.83
CA LYS A 107 7.06 -9.41 5.64
C LYS A 107 8.39 -9.87 5.06
N SER A 108 8.43 -10.07 3.75
CA SER A 108 9.64 -10.45 3.02
C SER A 108 10.63 -9.30 2.95
N TYR A 109 10.16 -8.08 2.66
CA TYR A 109 10.99 -6.88 2.52
C TYR A 109 11.75 -6.55 3.81
N SER A 110 11.06 -6.64 4.94
CA SER A 110 11.60 -6.26 6.25
C SER A 110 12.14 -7.43 7.05
N ASN A 111 12.09 -8.64 6.48
CA ASN A 111 12.37 -9.89 7.16
C ASN A 111 11.67 -10.01 8.53
N TRP A 112 10.41 -9.56 8.61
CA TRP A 112 9.65 -9.49 9.86
C TRP A 112 8.31 -10.23 9.74
N PRO A 113 8.04 -11.27 10.55
CA PRO A 113 6.93 -12.19 10.29
C PRO A 113 5.56 -11.68 10.76
N THR A 114 5.53 -10.70 11.68
CA THR A 114 4.31 -10.30 12.41
C THR A 114 3.85 -8.87 12.13
N TYR A 115 2.63 -8.58 12.55
CA TYR A 115 2.05 -7.24 12.57
C TYR A 115 1.48 -6.95 13.97
N PRO A 116 1.48 -5.70 14.43
CA PRO A 116 1.83 -4.48 13.68
C PRO A 116 3.35 -4.30 13.43
N GLN A 117 3.71 -3.52 12.40
CA GLN A 117 5.09 -3.12 12.09
C GLN A 117 5.19 -1.58 12.08
N ILE A 118 6.24 -1.05 12.68
CA ILE A 118 6.50 0.40 12.80
C ILE A 118 7.76 0.74 12.02
N TYR A 119 7.65 1.75 11.15
CA TYR A 119 8.75 2.28 10.36
C TYR A 119 8.99 3.74 10.70
N VAL A 120 10.26 4.11 10.89
CA VAL A 120 10.70 5.50 11.07
C VAL A 120 11.63 5.84 9.92
N LYS A 121 11.31 6.89 9.16
CA LYS A 121 12.09 7.37 7.99
C LYS A 121 12.44 6.24 7.01
N GLY A 122 11.52 5.29 6.83
CA GLY A 122 11.68 4.14 5.93
C GLY A 122 12.42 2.94 6.53
N GLU A 123 12.88 3.01 7.77
CA GLU A 123 13.57 1.92 8.47
C GLU A 123 12.63 1.22 9.46
N LEU A 124 12.68 -0.11 9.52
CA LEU A 124 11.87 -0.90 10.46
C LEU A 124 12.42 -0.73 11.88
N ILE A 125 11.59 -0.24 12.78
CA ILE A 125 11.88 -0.22 14.23
C ILE A 125 11.50 -1.55 14.86
N GLY A 126 10.36 -2.12 14.47
CA GLY A 126 9.92 -3.41 14.99
C GLY A 126 8.40 -3.54 15.10
N GLY A 127 7.97 -4.44 15.98
CA GLY A 127 6.57 -4.67 16.33
C GLY A 127 6.17 -4.11 17.70
N LEU A 128 5.00 -4.49 18.20
CA LEU A 128 4.47 -3.99 19.48
C LEU A 128 5.39 -4.27 20.67
N ASP A 129 6.00 -5.44 20.75
CA ASP A 129 6.81 -5.83 21.92
C ASP A 129 8.04 -4.94 22.06
N ILE A 130 8.73 -4.65 20.95
CA ILE A 130 9.85 -3.70 20.90
C ILE A 130 9.38 -2.29 21.30
N ILE A 131 8.21 -1.85 20.82
CA ILE A 131 7.66 -0.54 21.21
C ILE A 131 7.40 -0.45 22.72
N LYS A 132 6.90 -1.53 23.33
CA LYS A 132 6.70 -1.58 24.79
C LYS A 132 8.02 -1.58 25.55
N GLU A 133 9.04 -2.28 25.06
CA GLU A 133 10.37 -2.28 25.65
C GLU A 133 10.99 -0.88 25.61
N LEU A 134 10.92 -0.21 24.45
CA LEU A 134 11.37 1.18 24.28
C LEU A 134 10.58 2.16 25.16
N GLN A 135 9.27 1.92 25.37
CA GLN A 135 8.46 2.72 26.28
C GLN A 135 8.94 2.55 27.73
N ALA A 136 9.26 1.32 28.12
CA ALA A 136 9.74 0.99 29.46
C ALA A 136 11.17 1.49 29.72
N SER A 137 12.04 1.52 28.69
CA SER A 137 13.39 2.07 28.79
C SER A 137 13.43 3.61 28.74
N GLY A 138 12.34 4.25 28.30
CA GLY A 138 12.27 5.70 28.10
C GLY A 138 12.89 6.17 26.78
N GLU A 139 13.33 5.25 25.92
CA GLU A 139 13.99 5.56 24.64
C GLU A 139 12.99 5.74 23.48
N LEU A 140 11.72 5.36 23.68
CA LEU A 140 10.68 5.39 22.65
C LEU A 140 10.61 6.72 21.87
N MET A 141 10.61 7.85 22.59
CA MET A 141 10.47 9.16 21.95
C MET A 141 11.63 9.50 21.02
N GLY A 142 12.87 9.17 21.40
CA GLY A 142 14.06 9.38 20.57
C GLY A 142 14.00 8.50 19.32
N THR A 143 13.72 7.21 19.52
CA THR A 143 13.61 6.25 18.42
C THR A 143 12.52 6.65 17.41
N LEU A 144 11.34 7.09 17.86
CA LEU A 144 10.24 7.48 16.97
C LEU A 144 10.49 8.80 16.22
N LYS A 145 11.33 9.69 16.75
CA LYS A 145 11.81 10.88 16.03
C LYS A 145 12.94 10.56 15.05
N GLY A 146 13.53 9.38 15.18
CA GLY A 146 14.71 8.94 14.44
C GLY A 146 15.93 9.77 14.83
N GLU A 147 16.13 9.94 16.15
CA GLU A 147 17.32 10.49 16.81
C GLU A 147 18.34 9.40 17.15
#